data_AF-A0A7S1HRM5-F1
#
_entry.id   AF-A0A7S1HRM5-F1
#
_cell.length_a   1.000
_cell.length_b   1.000
_cell.length_c   1.000
_cell.angle_alpha   90.00
_cell.angle_beta   90.00
_cell.angle_gamma   90.00
#
_symmetry.space_group_name_H-M   'P 1'
#
loop_
_entity.id
_entity.type
_entity.pdbx_description
1 polymer ?
#
loop_
_entity_poly.entity_id
_entity_poly.type
_entity_poly.pdbx_seq_one_letter_code
_entity_poly.pdbx_strand_id
1 'polypeptide(L)'
;ELLATQTAVLQALVATLATNPMLMAANPAVGQTLAALGTQLGAVASSTTQAPAFAPAATPHVPPALPTVSSRPVTVHKEPRKDMPPCGAHVAAQYGGGFAPTVSAKLEQVYAQGTVGRDELDPRILESLAQFPADVGESILEKFLEADLSRITNKNGFMAGIMRRFRSGMAGANTTFDAVKAIQVQSQLPLSVQVKLEQVFASGVCARSDLDHACLSKLAEVEEHLALDALDRYAKANLSSITNKAGFLVGVLKRNKEMNP
;
A
#
# COMPACT_ATOMS: atom_id res chain seq x y z
N GLU A 1 9.06 -2.42 30.41
CA GLU A 1 9.01 -3.87 30.10
C GLU A 1 9.09 -4.18 28.61
N LEU A 2 8.20 -3.67 27.76
CA LEU A 2 8.17 -4.01 26.32
C LEU A 2 9.53 -3.91 25.60
N LEU A 3 10.30 -2.86 25.90
CA LEU A 3 11.63 -2.62 25.32
C LEU A 3 12.68 -3.63 25.81
N ALA A 4 12.61 -4.04 27.09
CA ALA A 4 13.49 -5.07 27.65
C ALA A 4 13.17 -6.45 27.06
N THR A 5 11.88 -6.74 26.84
CA THR A 5 11.44 -7.98 26.19
C THR A 5 11.90 -8.03 24.74
N GLN A 6 11.84 -6.91 23.99
CA GLN A 6 12.37 -6.86 22.62
C GLN A 6 13.88 -7.06 22.57
N THR A 7 14.64 -6.46 23.49
CA THR A 7 16.10 -6.65 23.56
C THR A 7 16.47 -8.10 23.86
N ALA A 8 15.74 -8.77 24.77
CA ALA A 8 15.98 -10.17 25.11
C ALA A 8 15.67 -11.11 23.92
N VAL A 9 14.61 -10.84 23.17
CA VAL A 9 14.27 -11.61 21.96
C VAL A 9 15.33 -11.42 20.87
N LEU A 10 15.83 -10.21 20.67
CA LEU A 10 16.91 -9.92 19.73
C LEU A 10 18.22 -10.62 20.13
N GLN A 11 18.58 -10.62 21.41
CA GLN A 11 19.76 -11.33 21.92
C GLN A 11 19.66 -12.85 21.70
N ALA A 12 18.49 -13.44 21.95
CA ALA A 12 18.25 -14.86 21.72
C ALA A 12 18.33 -15.23 20.23
N LEU A 13 17.81 -14.37 19.35
CA LEU A 13 17.87 -14.58 17.90
C LEU A 13 19.31 -14.51 17.38
N VAL A 14 20.09 -13.53 17.84
CA VAL A 14 21.51 -13.38 17.47
C VAL A 14 22.34 -14.57 17.95
N ALA A 15 22.10 -15.05 19.18
CA ALA A 15 22.79 -16.23 19.71
C ALA A 15 22.46 -17.51 18.93
N THR A 16 21.20 -17.65 18.49
CA THR A 16 20.75 -18.81 17.70
C THR A 16 21.33 -18.80 16.27
N LEU A 17 21.51 -17.62 15.69
CA LEU A 17 22.15 -17.47 14.38
C LEU A 17 23.67 -17.69 14.43
N ALA A 18 24.32 -17.30 15.53
CA ALA A 18 25.76 -17.46 15.72
C ALA A 18 26.20 -18.93 15.89
N THR A 19 25.31 -19.82 16.34
CA THR A 19 25.59 -21.25 16.52
C THR A 19 25.31 -22.10 15.28
N ASN A 20 24.87 -21.50 14.17
CA ASN A 20 24.47 -22.23 12.98
C ASN A 20 25.70 -22.55 12.09
N PRO A 21 26.18 -23.82 12.05
CA PRO A 21 27.47 -24.17 11.45
C PRO A 21 27.48 -23.99 9.93
N MET A 22 26.31 -24.00 9.29
CA MET A 22 26.19 -23.82 7.85
C MET A 22 26.43 -22.36 7.40
N LEU A 23 26.13 -21.39 8.28
CA LEU A 23 26.30 -19.96 8.00
C LEU A 23 27.77 -19.52 8.14
N MET A 24 28.52 -20.16 9.04
CA MET A 24 29.95 -19.89 9.27
C MET A 24 30.86 -20.40 8.15
N ALA A 25 30.48 -21.49 7.47
CA ALA A 25 31.26 -22.04 6.36
C ALA A 25 31.14 -21.21 5.07
N ALA A 26 30.03 -20.48 4.89
CA ALA A 26 29.75 -19.73 3.67
C ALA A 26 30.43 -18.35 3.63
N ASN A 27 30.66 -17.70 4.78
CA ASN A 27 31.34 -16.40 4.81
C ASN A 27 31.89 -16.04 6.23
N PRO A 28 33.21 -16.08 6.46
CA PRO A 28 33.80 -15.81 7.77
C PRO A 28 33.62 -14.35 8.25
N ALA A 29 33.33 -13.40 7.34
CA ALA A 29 33.06 -12.00 7.69
C ALA A 29 31.71 -11.82 8.41
N VAL A 30 30.73 -12.70 8.14
CA VAL A 30 29.41 -12.67 8.78
C VAL A 30 29.51 -13.07 10.26
N GLY A 31 30.36 -14.06 10.56
CA GLY A 31 30.62 -14.47 11.95
C GLY A 31 31.25 -13.38 12.80
N GLN A 32 32.21 -12.62 12.24
CA GLN A 32 32.84 -11.49 12.93
C GLN A 32 31.86 -10.34 13.15
N THR A 33 30.96 -10.09 12.19
CA THR A 33 29.94 -9.03 12.28
C THR A 33 28.87 -9.37 13.33
N LEU A 34 28.42 -10.63 13.43
CA LEU A 34 27.49 -11.08 14.48
C LEU A 34 28.10 -10.99 15.88
N ALA A 35 29.39 -11.35 16.04
CA ALA A 35 30.09 -11.25 17.31
C ALA A 35 30.26 -9.78 17.78
N ALA A 36 30.51 -8.86 16.85
CA ALA A 36 30.57 -7.43 17.14
C ALA A 36 29.19 -6.87 17.57
N LEU A 37 28.10 -7.28 16.91
CA LEU A 37 26.74 -6.86 17.29
C LEU A 37 26.32 -7.34 18.68
N GLY A 38 26.67 -8.58 19.04
CA GLY A 38 26.39 -9.12 20.38
C GLY A 38 27.08 -8.33 21.50
N THR A 39 28.29 -7.83 21.22
CA THR A 39 29.06 -7.02 22.17
C THR A 39 28.49 -5.61 22.36
N GLN A 40 27.96 -5.00 21.28
CA GLN A 40 27.32 -3.67 21.37
C GLN A 40 25.97 -3.70 22.11
N LEU A 41 25.18 -4.76 21.95
CA LEU A 41 23.89 -4.92 22.66
C LEU A 41 24.05 -5.14 24.17
N GLY A 42 25.19 -5.68 24.62
CA GLY A 42 25.49 -5.83 26.05
C GLY A 42 25.78 -4.51 26.78
N ALA A 43 26.27 -3.49 26.07
CA ALA A 43 26.66 -2.21 26.67
C ALA A 43 25.47 -1.26 26.95
N VAL A 44 24.33 -1.45 26.27
CA VAL A 44 23.16 -0.56 26.37
C VAL A 44 22.32 -0.83 27.64
N ALA A 45 22.55 -1.95 28.32
CA ALA A 45 21.79 -2.35 29.51
C ALA A 45 22.26 -1.68 30.82
N SER A 46 23.39 -0.96 30.82
CA SER A 46 24.02 -0.47 32.06
C SER A 46 23.69 0.98 32.44
N SER A 47 22.85 1.69 31.68
CA SER A 47 22.56 3.10 31.94
C SER A 47 21.07 3.42 31.83
N THR A 48 20.28 3.16 32.87
CA THR A 48 19.08 3.95 33.24
C THR A 48 18.56 3.45 34.59
N THR A 49 18.99 4.10 35.66
CA THR A 49 18.38 4.02 37.00
C THR A 49 18.01 5.44 37.40
N GLN A 50 16.72 5.81 37.33
CA GLN A 50 16.03 6.57 38.39
C GLN A 50 14.53 6.69 38.12
N ALA A 51 13.72 6.22 39.07
CA ALA A 51 12.28 6.47 39.18
C ALA A 51 12.00 7.86 39.77
N PRO A 52 10.76 8.37 39.70
CA PRO A 52 9.90 8.21 40.88
C PRO A 52 8.44 7.85 40.60
N ALA A 53 7.82 7.31 41.63
CA ALA A 53 6.45 6.82 41.72
C ALA A 53 5.41 7.94 41.91
N PHE A 54 4.17 7.74 41.45
CA PHE A 54 2.94 8.12 42.16
C PHE A 54 1.71 7.35 41.62
N ALA A 55 0.70 7.23 42.48
CA ALA A 55 -0.26 6.15 42.64
C ALA A 55 -1.53 6.20 41.72
N PRO A 56 -2.44 5.20 41.81
CA PRO A 56 -3.50 4.91 40.84
C PRO A 56 -4.90 5.38 41.28
N ALA A 57 -5.83 5.61 40.35
CA ALA A 57 -7.27 5.56 40.64
C ALA A 57 -8.19 5.42 39.41
N ALA A 58 -9.16 4.52 39.58
CA ALA A 58 -10.54 4.54 39.11
C ALA A 58 -10.89 4.08 37.68
N THR A 59 -11.96 3.29 37.68
CA THR A 59 -12.57 2.44 36.64
C THR A 59 -13.76 3.16 35.97
N PRO A 60 -14.75 2.49 35.32
CA PRO A 60 -15.11 2.71 33.93
C PRO A 60 -16.41 3.50 33.75
N HIS A 61 -16.65 4.12 32.59
CA HIS A 61 -17.95 4.71 32.27
C HIS A 61 -18.54 4.15 30.97
N VAL A 62 -19.75 3.64 31.12
CA VAL A 62 -20.67 3.03 30.15
C VAL A 62 -21.25 4.11 29.21
N PRO A 63 -21.59 3.80 27.94
CA PRO A 63 -22.21 4.75 27.02
C PRO A 63 -23.73 4.88 27.22
N PRO A 64 -24.35 6.05 26.98
CA PRO A 64 -25.80 6.17 26.91
C PRO A 64 -26.34 5.95 25.49
N ALA A 65 -27.53 5.36 25.45
CA ALA A 65 -28.34 5.01 24.29
C ALA A 65 -29.12 6.21 23.70
N LEU A 66 -29.47 6.05 22.40
CA LEU A 66 -30.60 6.56 21.58
C LEU A 66 -31.38 7.83 21.99
N PRO A 67 -31.91 8.54 20.97
CA PRO A 67 -33.36 8.43 20.79
C PRO A 67 -33.84 8.16 19.36
N THR A 68 -35.00 7.49 19.32
CA THR A 68 -35.91 7.14 18.22
C THR A 68 -36.68 8.34 17.66
N VAL A 69 -36.80 8.49 16.34
CA VAL A 69 -37.91 9.17 15.62
C VAL A 69 -38.00 8.53 14.23
N SER A 70 -38.99 7.68 13.97
CA SER A 70 -40.36 7.95 13.47
C SER A 70 -40.47 7.97 11.94
N SER A 71 -41.39 7.12 11.49
CA SER A 71 -41.67 6.61 10.16
C SER A 71 -42.31 7.62 9.22
N ARG A 72 -41.99 7.54 7.93
CA ARG A 72 -42.96 7.65 6.83
C ARG A 72 -42.61 6.67 5.70
N PRO A 73 -43.57 5.86 5.22
CA PRO A 73 -43.34 4.94 4.12
C PRO A 73 -43.58 5.67 2.79
N VAL A 74 -42.63 5.53 1.85
CA VAL A 74 -42.90 5.82 0.43
C VAL A 74 -42.90 4.48 -0.30
N THR A 75 -44.11 4.07 -0.67
CA THR A 75 -44.40 2.91 -1.49
C THR A 75 -43.83 3.13 -2.90
N VAL A 76 -42.77 2.42 -3.26
CA VAL A 76 -42.43 2.15 -4.67
C VAL A 76 -42.57 0.66 -4.86
N HIS A 77 -43.72 0.25 -5.38
CA HIS A 77 -43.91 -1.08 -5.93
C HIS A 77 -43.01 -1.21 -7.16
N LYS A 78 -42.05 -2.12 -7.09
CA LYS A 78 -41.52 -2.78 -8.29
C LYS A 78 -41.53 -4.26 -8.00
N GLU A 79 -42.47 -4.94 -8.64
CA GLU A 79 -42.73 -6.36 -8.47
C GLU A 79 -41.46 -7.20 -8.65
N PRO A 80 -41.30 -8.30 -7.89
CA PRO A 80 -40.23 -9.24 -8.13
C PRO A 80 -40.51 -9.96 -9.44
N ARG A 81 -39.71 -9.72 -10.48
CA ARG A 81 -39.70 -10.57 -11.66
C ARG A 81 -39.26 -11.97 -11.24
N LYS A 82 -40.24 -12.83 -10.97
CA LYS A 82 -40.10 -14.28 -11.04
C LYS A 82 -39.80 -14.64 -12.49
N ASP A 83 -39.01 -15.71 -12.65
CA ASP A 83 -38.55 -16.28 -13.91
C ASP A 83 -37.32 -15.61 -14.52
N MET A 84 -36.14 -15.85 -13.92
CA MET A 84 -34.89 -15.81 -14.66
C MET A 84 -34.06 -17.06 -14.33
N PRO A 85 -33.66 -17.87 -15.33
CA PRO A 85 -32.92 -19.10 -15.11
C PRO A 85 -31.53 -18.80 -14.50
N PRO A 86 -30.96 -19.74 -13.72
CA PRO A 86 -29.62 -19.60 -13.20
C PRO A 86 -28.66 -19.81 -14.36
N CYS A 87 -28.20 -18.76 -15.02
CA CYS A 87 -27.11 -18.94 -15.98
C CYS A 87 -25.91 -18.06 -15.65
N GLY A 88 -24.91 -18.70 -15.05
CA GLY A 88 -23.52 -18.30 -15.20
C GLY A 88 -23.03 -18.36 -16.66
N ALA A 89 -23.87 -18.76 -17.63
CA ALA A 89 -23.53 -18.89 -19.04
C ALA A 89 -23.68 -17.58 -19.84
N HIS A 90 -24.50 -16.61 -19.40
CA HIS A 90 -24.80 -15.41 -20.21
C HIS A 90 -23.59 -14.48 -20.34
N VAL A 91 -22.84 -14.32 -19.24
CA VAL A 91 -21.72 -13.37 -19.15
C VAL A 91 -20.50 -13.87 -19.95
N ALA A 92 -20.36 -15.20 -20.07
CA ALA A 92 -19.25 -15.83 -20.79
C ALA A 92 -19.44 -15.82 -22.32
N ALA A 93 -20.69 -15.82 -22.82
CA ALA A 93 -20.97 -15.93 -24.26
C ALA A 93 -20.86 -14.60 -25.02
N GLN A 94 -20.95 -13.46 -24.32
CA GLN A 94 -21.07 -12.14 -24.94
C GLN A 94 -19.72 -11.41 -25.12
N TYR A 95 -18.67 -11.85 -24.41
CA TYR A 95 -17.35 -11.23 -24.43
C TYR A 95 -16.31 -12.31 -24.75
N GLY A 96 -15.72 -12.27 -25.96
CA GLY A 96 -14.91 -13.32 -26.61
C GLY A 96 -13.61 -13.77 -25.92
N GLY A 97 -13.49 -13.55 -24.62
CA GLY A 97 -12.54 -14.15 -23.70
C GLY A 97 -13.21 -14.08 -22.32
N GLY A 98 -13.83 -15.19 -21.89
CA GLY A 98 -14.65 -15.21 -20.68
C GLY A 98 -13.87 -14.77 -19.45
N PHE A 99 -14.56 -14.09 -18.54
CA PHE A 99 -14.01 -13.77 -17.22
C PHE A 99 -13.70 -15.05 -16.44
N ALA A 100 -12.75 -14.97 -15.51
CA ALA A 100 -12.60 -15.98 -14.47
C ALA A 100 -13.94 -16.20 -13.74
N PRO A 101 -14.25 -17.41 -13.26
CA PRO A 101 -15.53 -17.72 -12.64
C PRO A 101 -15.81 -16.86 -11.40
N THR A 102 -14.77 -16.51 -10.65
CA THR A 102 -14.88 -15.65 -9.46
C THR A 102 -15.21 -14.20 -9.83
N VAL A 103 -14.53 -13.64 -10.83
CA VAL A 103 -14.81 -12.31 -11.38
C VAL A 103 -16.22 -12.24 -11.96
N SER A 104 -16.65 -13.29 -12.68
CA SER A 104 -18.01 -13.41 -13.22
C SER A 104 -19.06 -13.39 -12.10
N ALA A 105 -18.84 -14.14 -11.02
CA ALA A 105 -19.74 -14.17 -9.88
C ALA A 105 -19.83 -12.80 -9.19
N LYS A 106 -18.71 -12.10 -9.05
CA LYS A 106 -18.67 -10.75 -8.47
C LYS A 106 -19.36 -9.71 -9.37
N LEU A 107 -19.22 -9.84 -10.69
CA LEU A 107 -19.90 -8.98 -11.65
C LEU A 107 -21.42 -9.21 -11.62
N GLU A 108 -21.87 -10.45 -11.48
CA GLU A 108 -23.28 -10.76 -11.27
C GLU A 108 -23.80 -10.17 -9.95
N GLN A 109 -22.98 -10.13 -8.90
CA GLN A 109 -23.33 -9.47 -7.64
C GLN A 109 -23.54 -7.95 -7.83
N VAL A 110 -22.73 -7.28 -8.66
CA VAL A 110 -22.92 -5.87 -9.03
C VAL A 110 -24.29 -5.67 -9.69
N TYR A 111 -24.68 -6.55 -10.61
CA TYR A 111 -25.98 -6.48 -11.26
C TYR A 111 -27.14 -6.82 -10.31
N ALA A 112 -26.97 -7.80 -9.43
CA ALA A 112 -27.97 -8.21 -8.44
C ALA A 112 -28.27 -7.11 -7.41
N GLN A 113 -27.29 -6.25 -7.10
CA GLN A 113 -27.49 -5.06 -6.25
C GLN A 113 -28.44 -4.04 -6.88
N GLY A 114 -28.65 -4.12 -8.20
CA GLY A 114 -29.55 -3.24 -8.95
C GLY A 114 -29.02 -1.82 -9.17
N THR A 115 -27.76 -1.57 -8.80
CA THR A 115 -27.14 -0.25 -8.88
C THR A 115 -26.63 0.10 -10.28
N VAL A 116 -26.36 -0.92 -11.11
CA VAL A 116 -25.94 -0.81 -12.51
C VAL A 116 -26.60 -1.94 -13.31
N GLY A 117 -27.16 -1.62 -14.48
CA GLY A 117 -27.74 -2.62 -15.38
C GLY A 117 -26.70 -3.39 -16.19
N ARG A 118 -27.06 -4.58 -16.70
CA ARG A 118 -26.18 -5.39 -17.57
C ARG A 118 -25.77 -4.65 -18.85
N ASP A 119 -26.62 -3.79 -19.39
CA ASP A 119 -26.38 -2.99 -20.59
C ASP A 119 -25.80 -1.59 -20.30
N GLU A 120 -25.63 -1.23 -19.02
CA GLU A 120 -25.17 0.11 -18.62
C GLU A 120 -23.64 0.23 -18.60
N LEU A 121 -22.94 -0.89 -18.42
CA LEU A 121 -21.50 -0.97 -18.58
C LEU A 121 -21.14 -1.12 -20.06
N ASP A 122 -20.29 -0.21 -20.54
CA ASP A 122 -19.81 -0.21 -21.92
C ASP A 122 -19.00 -1.49 -22.18
N PRO A 123 -19.20 -2.17 -23.32
CA PRO A 123 -18.48 -3.39 -23.66
C PRO A 123 -16.95 -3.21 -23.66
N ARG A 124 -16.43 -2.01 -23.96
CA ARG A 124 -14.99 -1.70 -23.91
C ARG A 124 -14.44 -1.70 -22.49
N ILE A 125 -15.26 -1.32 -21.51
CA ILE A 125 -14.89 -1.37 -20.08
C ILE A 125 -14.82 -2.83 -19.63
N LEU A 126 -15.76 -3.66 -20.07
CA LEU A 126 -15.78 -5.09 -19.76
C LEU A 126 -14.61 -5.82 -20.42
N GLU A 127 -14.29 -5.50 -21.68
CA GLU A 127 -13.08 -6.00 -22.35
C GLU A 127 -11.80 -5.58 -21.60
N SER A 128 -11.74 -4.33 -21.14
CA SER A 128 -10.63 -3.85 -20.31
C SER A 128 -10.53 -4.57 -18.96
N LEU A 129 -11.67 -4.95 -18.37
CA LEU A 129 -11.73 -5.71 -17.11
C LEU A 129 -11.17 -7.12 -17.32
N ALA A 130 -11.46 -7.76 -18.46
CA ALA A 130 -11.01 -9.11 -18.78
C ALA A 130 -9.49 -9.22 -18.95
N GLN A 131 -8.79 -8.10 -19.19
CA GLN A 131 -7.33 -8.06 -19.28
C GLN A 131 -6.63 -8.14 -17.92
N PHE A 132 -7.37 -7.99 -16.80
CA PHE A 132 -6.78 -8.10 -15.47
C PHE A 132 -6.74 -9.56 -15.00
N PRO A 133 -5.72 -9.95 -14.20
CA PRO A 133 -5.73 -11.24 -13.51
C PRO A 133 -6.91 -11.33 -12.53
N ALA A 134 -7.37 -12.55 -12.24
CA ALA A 134 -8.60 -12.82 -11.48
C ALA A 134 -8.65 -12.06 -10.14
N ASP A 135 -7.58 -12.12 -9.34
CA ASP A 135 -7.50 -11.46 -8.02
C ASP A 135 -7.68 -9.93 -8.12
N VAL A 136 -7.13 -9.34 -9.18
CA VAL A 136 -7.23 -7.88 -9.42
C VAL A 136 -8.62 -7.53 -9.94
N GLY A 137 -9.19 -8.34 -10.83
CA GLY A 137 -10.56 -8.17 -11.31
C GLY A 137 -11.59 -8.18 -10.18
N GLU A 138 -11.45 -9.11 -9.22
CA GLU A 138 -12.30 -9.17 -8.03
C GLU A 138 -12.16 -7.92 -7.15
N SER A 139 -10.94 -7.47 -6.92
CA SER A 139 -10.66 -6.26 -6.14
C SER A 139 -11.24 -4.99 -6.78
N ILE A 140 -11.22 -4.90 -8.12
CA ILE A 140 -11.83 -3.80 -8.87
C ILE A 140 -13.36 -3.78 -8.65
N LEU A 141 -14.00 -4.93 -8.77
CA LEU A 141 -15.46 -5.05 -8.60
C LEU A 141 -15.89 -4.84 -7.15
N GLU A 142 -15.10 -5.29 -6.18
CA GLU A 142 -15.32 -4.99 -4.76
C GLU A 142 -15.27 -3.48 -4.47
N LYS A 143 -14.24 -2.78 -4.98
CA LYS A 143 -14.13 -1.31 -4.85
C LYS A 143 -15.29 -0.58 -5.53
N PHE A 144 -15.87 -1.18 -6.58
CA PHE A 144 -17.03 -0.63 -7.26
C PHE A 144 -18.32 -0.83 -6.45
N LEU A 145 -18.48 -1.98 -5.78
CA LEU A 145 -19.61 -2.30 -4.88
C LEU A 145 -19.59 -1.48 -3.59
N GLU A 146 -18.41 -1.24 -3.03
CA GLU A 146 -18.22 -0.41 -1.82
C GLU A 146 -18.53 1.07 -2.07
N ALA A 147 -18.48 1.52 -3.32
CA ALA A 147 -18.70 2.90 -3.67
C ALA A 147 -20.19 3.27 -3.65
N ASP A 148 -20.51 4.44 -3.09
CA ASP A 148 -21.84 5.02 -3.21
C ASP A 148 -22.07 5.52 -4.64
N LEU A 149 -22.61 4.65 -5.48
CA LEU A 149 -22.86 4.94 -6.88
C LEU A 149 -23.97 5.99 -7.07
N SER A 150 -24.79 6.32 -6.07
CA SER A 150 -25.84 7.35 -6.22
C SER A 150 -25.28 8.72 -6.59
N ARG A 151 -24.05 9.02 -6.15
CA ARG A 151 -23.34 10.28 -6.44
C ARG A 151 -22.58 10.26 -7.76
N ILE A 152 -22.45 9.08 -8.38
CA ILE A 152 -21.63 8.87 -9.57
C ILE A 152 -22.53 8.94 -10.80
N THR A 153 -22.38 10.01 -11.57
CA THR A 153 -23.13 10.26 -12.81
C THR A 153 -22.62 9.43 -13.99
N ASN A 154 -21.34 9.08 -13.99
CA ASN A 154 -20.71 8.28 -15.05
C ASN A 154 -20.08 7.00 -14.47
N LYS A 155 -20.83 5.89 -14.52
CA LYS A 155 -20.38 4.58 -14.03
C LYS A 155 -19.18 4.05 -14.80
N ASN A 156 -19.22 4.19 -16.13
CA ASN A 156 -18.15 3.75 -17.03
C ASN A 156 -16.83 4.49 -16.74
N GLY A 157 -16.89 5.81 -16.58
CA GLY A 157 -15.73 6.62 -16.20
C GLY A 157 -15.19 6.28 -14.81
N PHE A 158 -16.07 6.01 -13.85
CA PHE A 158 -15.67 5.60 -12.51
C PHE A 158 -14.95 4.25 -12.51
N MET A 159 -15.53 3.25 -13.17
CA MET A 159 -14.93 1.92 -13.33
C MET A 159 -13.57 2.00 -14.04
N ALA A 160 -13.47 2.76 -15.13
CA ALA A 160 -12.20 3.03 -15.82
C ALA A 160 -11.17 3.67 -14.88
N GLY A 161 -11.59 4.58 -14.01
CA GLY A 161 -10.73 5.22 -13.01
C GLY A 161 -10.23 4.26 -11.93
N ILE A 162 -11.04 3.28 -11.51
CA ILE A 162 -10.60 2.19 -10.61
C ILE A 162 -9.55 1.34 -11.34
N MET A 163 -9.87 0.84 -12.54
CA MET A 163 -8.95 0.06 -13.38
C MET A 163 -7.63 0.78 -13.64
N ARG A 164 -7.67 2.09 -13.91
CA ARG A 164 -6.47 2.91 -14.11
C ARG A 164 -5.60 2.92 -12.86
N ARG A 165 -6.19 3.01 -11.67
CA ARG A 165 -5.45 2.92 -10.40
C ARG A 165 -4.83 1.54 -10.23
N PHE A 166 -5.53 0.46 -10.55
CA PHE A 166 -4.94 -0.89 -10.51
C PHE A 166 -3.81 -1.09 -11.54
N ARG A 167 -3.93 -0.53 -12.75
CA ARG A 167 -2.84 -0.52 -13.75
C ARG A 167 -1.65 0.35 -13.36
N SER A 168 -1.92 1.48 -12.69
CA SER A 168 -0.89 2.40 -12.21
C SER A 168 -0.33 1.99 -10.83
N GLY A 169 -0.79 0.86 -10.28
CA GLY A 169 -0.66 0.49 -8.87
C GLY A 169 -1.65 1.27 -8.00
N MET A 170 -2.50 0.72 -7.14
CA MET A 170 -2.15 -0.24 -6.08
C MET A 170 -0.71 -0.13 -5.55
N ALA A 171 -0.04 1.02 -5.72
CA ALA A 171 1.26 1.39 -5.18
C ALA A 171 1.16 1.74 -3.69
N GLY A 172 0.50 0.87 -2.93
CA GLY A 172 0.26 1.06 -1.49
C GLY A 172 -0.35 -0.15 -0.80
N ALA A 173 -0.79 -1.19 -1.53
CA ALA A 173 -1.37 -2.39 -0.92
C ALA A 173 -0.61 -3.70 -1.20
N ASN A 174 0.43 -3.69 -2.05
CA ASN A 174 1.32 -4.83 -2.24
C ASN A 174 2.70 -4.54 -1.60
N THR A 175 2.67 -4.14 -0.33
CA THR A 175 3.80 -3.53 0.40
C THR A 175 5.06 -4.39 0.40
N THR A 176 4.94 -5.71 0.41
CA THR A 176 6.12 -6.58 0.57
C THR A 176 6.93 -6.68 -0.73
N PHE A 177 6.28 -6.93 -1.87
CA PHE A 177 7.00 -7.09 -3.15
C PHE A 177 7.51 -5.74 -3.67
N ASP A 178 6.69 -4.68 -3.57
CA ASP A 178 7.10 -3.33 -3.95
C ASP A 178 8.21 -2.79 -3.04
N ALA A 179 8.21 -3.09 -1.73
CA ALA A 179 9.31 -2.70 -0.85
C ALA A 179 10.62 -3.43 -1.19
N VAL A 180 10.57 -4.74 -1.47
CA VAL A 180 11.77 -5.49 -1.91
C VAL A 180 12.33 -4.91 -3.20
N LYS A 181 11.46 -4.57 -4.15
CA LYS A 181 11.87 -3.95 -5.42
C LYS A 181 12.42 -2.53 -5.21
N ALA A 182 11.82 -1.75 -4.31
CA ALA A 182 12.32 -0.43 -3.93
C ALA A 182 13.73 -0.51 -3.35
N ILE A 183 13.99 -1.45 -2.44
CA ILE A 183 15.32 -1.71 -1.87
C ILE A 183 16.33 -2.09 -2.98
N GLN A 184 15.93 -2.97 -3.89
CA GLN A 184 16.78 -3.40 -5.01
C GLN A 184 17.11 -2.27 -6.00
N VAL A 185 16.18 -1.34 -6.24
CA VAL A 185 16.46 -0.17 -7.09
C VAL A 185 17.33 0.83 -6.34
N GLN A 186 17.11 1.02 -5.05
CA GLN A 186 17.91 1.94 -4.23
C GLN A 186 19.39 1.56 -4.26
N SER A 187 19.72 0.26 -4.22
CA SER A 187 21.12 -0.22 -4.28
C SER A 187 21.78 -0.05 -5.65
N GLN A 188 21.00 0.19 -6.71
CA GLN A 188 21.49 0.40 -8.07
C GLN A 188 21.68 1.89 -8.43
N LEU A 189 21.23 2.81 -7.58
CA LEU A 189 21.44 4.26 -7.77
C LEU A 189 22.93 4.62 -7.66
N PRO A 190 23.40 5.72 -8.26
CA PRO A 190 24.76 6.22 -8.04
C PRO A 190 25.05 6.45 -6.55
N LEU A 191 26.27 6.16 -6.10
CA LEU A 191 26.63 6.19 -4.67
C LEU A 191 26.36 7.58 -4.04
N SER A 192 26.62 8.67 -4.77
CA SER A 192 26.33 10.03 -4.30
C SER A 192 24.84 10.23 -4.00
N VAL A 193 23.96 9.69 -4.86
CA VAL A 193 22.50 9.77 -4.73
C VAL A 193 22.04 8.91 -3.56
N GLN A 194 22.61 7.72 -3.37
CA GLN A 194 22.33 6.86 -2.22
C GLN A 194 22.66 7.55 -0.89
N VAL A 195 23.86 8.16 -0.79
CA VAL A 195 24.29 8.89 0.41
C VAL A 195 23.36 10.07 0.70
N LYS A 196 22.98 10.84 -0.33
CA LYS A 196 22.05 11.96 -0.16
C LYS A 196 20.66 11.48 0.28
N LEU A 197 20.15 10.38 -0.28
CA LEU A 197 18.90 9.75 0.17
C LEU A 197 18.96 9.36 1.65
N GLU A 198 20.06 8.73 2.08
CA GLU A 198 20.25 8.35 3.48
C GLU A 198 20.31 9.56 4.41
N GLN A 199 20.91 10.67 3.99
CA GLN A 199 20.85 11.95 4.73
C GLN A 199 19.42 12.49 4.84
N VAL A 200 18.64 12.41 3.76
CA VAL A 200 17.22 12.81 3.78
C VAL A 200 16.42 11.93 4.75
N PHE A 201 16.67 10.62 4.77
CA PHE A 201 16.03 9.73 5.75
C PHE A 201 16.48 10.00 7.18
N ALA A 202 17.78 10.24 7.40
CA ALA A 202 18.34 10.58 8.70
C ALA A 202 17.81 11.92 9.25
N SER A 203 17.42 12.85 8.38
CA SER A 203 16.78 14.11 8.77
C SER A 203 15.37 13.93 9.34
N GLY A 204 14.75 12.75 9.16
CA GLY A 204 13.39 12.45 9.62
C GLY A 204 12.28 13.08 8.77
N VAL A 205 12.62 13.77 7.68
CA VAL A 205 11.67 14.42 6.76
C VAL A 205 10.83 13.38 6.00
N CYS A 206 11.40 12.22 5.68
CA CYS A 206 10.68 11.05 5.19
C CYS A 206 11.32 9.73 5.66
N ALA A 207 10.53 8.67 5.72
CA ALA A 207 10.98 7.30 5.97
C ALA A 207 11.33 6.57 4.66
N ARG A 208 12.04 5.45 4.75
CA ARG A 208 12.32 4.59 3.58
C ARG A 208 11.05 4.06 2.92
N SER A 209 10.00 3.82 3.72
CA SER A 209 8.69 3.35 3.25
C SER A 209 7.85 4.44 2.58
N ASP A 210 8.23 5.72 2.71
CA ASP A 210 7.50 6.83 2.08
C ASP A 210 7.81 6.97 0.58
N LEU A 211 8.85 6.28 0.09
CA LEU A 211 9.28 6.29 -1.30
C LEU A 211 9.04 4.90 -1.93
N ASP A 212 8.07 4.83 -2.83
CA ASP A 212 7.75 3.58 -3.52
C ASP A 212 8.77 3.23 -4.62
N HIS A 213 8.76 1.97 -5.04
CA HIS A 213 9.57 1.48 -6.16
C HIS A 213 9.46 2.37 -7.41
N ALA A 214 8.25 2.82 -7.76
CA ALA A 214 8.03 3.67 -8.93
C ALA A 214 8.72 5.04 -8.82
N CYS A 215 8.84 5.59 -7.61
CA CYS A 215 9.54 6.85 -7.36
C CYS A 215 11.05 6.66 -7.52
N LEU A 216 11.60 5.62 -6.88
CA LEU A 216 13.03 5.31 -6.95
C LEU A 216 13.47 4.92 -8.37
N SER A 217 12.62 4.21 -9.12
CA SER A 217 12.88 3.89 -10.54
C SER A 217 13.00 5.17 -11.37
N LYS A 218 12.14 6.16 -11.16
CA LYS A 218 12.26 7.47 -11.83
C LYS A 218 13.49 8.25 -11.41
N LEU A 219 13.91 8.12 -10.15
CA LEU A 219 15.14 8.73 -9.68
C LEU A 219 16.37 8.11 -10.39
N ALA A 220 16.33 6.81 -10.69
CA ALA A 220 17.38 6.11 -11.44
C ALA A 220 17.44 6.47 -12.93
N GLU A 221 16.33 6.93 -13.51
CA GLU A 221 16.26 7.38 -14.91
C GLU A 221 16.79 8.80 -15.13
N VAL A 222 17.01 9.56 -14.05
CA VAL A 222 17.45 10.96 -14.10
C VAL A 222 18.95 11.03 -13.88
N GLU A 223 19.61 11.93 -14.61
CA GLU A 223 21.04 12.21 -14.46
C GLU A 223 21.42 12.54 -13.00
N GLU A 224 22.59 12.05 -12.56
CA GLU A 224 23.01 12.08 -11.16
C GLU A 224 22.92 13.48 -10.52
N HIS A 225 23.42 14.50 -11.21
CA HIS A 225 23.39 15.89 -10.73
C HIS A 225 21.95 16.44 -10.55
N LEU A 226 21.02 16.08 -11.42
CA LEU A 226 19.61 16.50 -11.34
C LEU A 226 18.88 15.78 -10.21
N ALA A 227 19.21 14.51 -9.99
CA ALA A 227 18.71 13.73 -8.86
C ALA A 227 19.16 14.34 -7.52
N LEU A 228 20.44 14.74 -7.40
CA LEU A 228 20.97 15.41 -6.21
C LEU A 228 20.29 16.76 -5.94
N ASP A 229 20.10 17.59 -6.97
CA ASP A 229 19.39 18.86 -6.83
C ASP A 229 17.91 18.65 -6.44
N ALA A 230 17.26 17.64 -7.02
CA ALA A 230 15.88 17.30 -6.66
C ALA A 230 15.77 16.85 -5.20
N LEU A 231 16.70 16.03 -4.71
CA LEU A 231 16.75 15.60 -3.31
C LEU A 231 17.04 16.76 -2.36
N ASP A 232 17.86 17.73 -2.77
CA ASP A 232 18.14 18.92 -1.96
C ASP A 232 16.89 19.82 -1.82
N ARG A 233 16.17 20.04 -2.92
CA ARG A 233 14.88 20.74 -2.90
C ARG A 233 13.84 20.00 -2.08
N TYR A 234 13.81 18.68 -2.19
CA TYR A 234 12.91 17.82 -1.42
C TYR A 234 13.19 17.90 0.09
N ALA A 235 14.46 17.89 0.49
CA ALA A 235 14.86 18.01 1.90
C ALA A 235 14.50 19.38 2.51
N LYS A 236 14.58 20.45 1.72
CA LYS A 236 14.22 21.82 2.12
C LYS A 236 12.71 22.08 2.09
N ALA A 237 11.94 21.25 1.40
CA ALA A 237 10.51 21.40 1.28
C ALA A 237 9.78 21.00 2.56
N ASN A 238 8.66 21.67 2.83
CA ASN A 238 7.80 21.30 3.95
C ASN A 238 6.91 20.11 3.56
N LEU A 239 7.27 18.91 4.02
CA LEU A 239 6.53 17.68 3.74
C LEU A 239 5.41 17.36 4.75
N SER A 240 5.15 18.20 5.76
CA SER A 240 4.16 17.87 6.81
C SER A 240 2.72 17.92 6.29
N SER A 241 2.45 18.75 5.28
CA SER A 241 1.14 18.85 4.61
C SER A 241 0.97 17.85 3.46
N ILE A 242 2.02 17.10 3.12
CA ILE A 242 2.07 16.28 1.91
C ILE A 242 1.68 14.84 2.27
N THR A 243 0.52 14.42 1.75
CA THR A 243 0.00 13.06 1.95
C THR A 243 0.74 12.02 1.14
N ASN A 244 1.25 12.37 -0.05
CA ASN A 244 2.02 11.48 -0.92
C ASN A 244 3.42 12.04 -1.17
N LYS A 245 4.37 11.60 -0.34
CA LYS A 245 5.78 11.99 -0.37
C LYS A 245 6.49 11.51 -1.65
N ALA A 246 6.29 10.26 -2.07
CA ALA A 246 6.79 9.72 -3.33
C ALA A 246 6.34 10.55 -4.55
N GLY A 247 5.04 10.88 -4.61
CA GLY A 247 4.46 11.68 -5.69
C GLY A 247 5.03 13.10 -5.75
N PHE A 248 5.29 13.71 -4.59
CA PHE A 248 5.93 15.02 -4.53
C PHE A 248 7.35 14.99 -5.09
N LEU A 249 8.17 14.01 -4.71
CA LEU A 249 9.54 13.86 -5.24
C LEU A 249 9.53 13.65 -6.76
N VAL A 250 8.65 12.79 -7.27
CA VAL A 250 8.46 12.61 -8.73
C VAL A 250 8.12 13.92 -9.42
N GLY A 251 7.29 14.76 -8.80
CA GLY A 251 6.96 16.09 -9.31
C GLY A 251 8.15 17.06 -9.34
N VAL A 252 9.06 16.97 -8.36
CA VAL A 252 10.31 17.76 -8.34
C VAL A 252 11.26 17.28 -9.43
N LEU A 253 11.44 15.95 -9.58
CA LEU A 253 12.27 15.36 -10.62
C LEU A 253 11.82 15.77 -12.03
N LYS A 254 10.51 15.75 -12.28
CA LYS A 254 9.95 16.16 -13.58
C LYS A 254 10.27 17.62 -13.90
N ARG A 255 10.09 18.53 -12.93
CA ARG A 255 10.43 19.95 -13.09
C ARG A 255 11.91 20.18 -13.32
N ASN A 256 12.78 19.45 -12.62
CA ASN A 256 14.23 19.57 -12.79
C ASN A 256 14.69 19.09 -14.17
N LYS A 257 14.09 18.02 -14.71
CA LYS A 257 14.34 17.53 -16.07
C LYS A 257 13.86 18.51 -17.15
N GLU A 258 12.73 19.19 -16.92
CA GLU A 258 12.21 20.20 -17.85
C GLU A 258 13.03 21.50 -17.85
N MET A 259 13.71 21.82 -16.73
CA MET A 259 14.54 23.03 -16.60
C MET A 259 15.99 22.87 -17.10
N ASN A 260 16.45 21.63 -17.32
CA ASN A 260 17.80 21.34 -17.82
C ASN A 260 17.69 20.32 -18.96
N PRO A 261 17.41 20.77 -20.20
CA PRO A 261 17.14 19.90 -21.35
C PRO A 261 18.37 19.13 -21.85
#